data_AF-A0A7S1Z0H7-F1
#
_entry.id   AF-A0A7S1Z0H7-F1
#
_cell.length_a   1.000
_cell.length_b   1.000
_cell.length_c   1.000
_cell.angle_alpha   90.00
_cell.angle_beta   90.00
_cell.angle_gamma   90.00
#
_symmetry.space_group_name_H-M   'P 1'
#
loop_
_entity.id
_entity.type
_entity.pdbx_description
1 polymer ?
#
loop_
_entity_poly.entity_id
_entity_poly.type
_entity_poly.pdbx_seq_one_letter_code
_entity_poly.pdbx_strand_id
1 'polypeptide(L)'
;SGGSREEIVGALLAPQTGWKACSLKDKEGQTPLHAAASQMFSASSQMLGMLLRSDPSVVLMEDKCGDTPFAIFCKGLRRARMQANDAALITGKPAMINCTSVLEKAVPFVKAVMCISPGLSSSKGHPGRPLSKCGSFDIEDENAWENMLHHTIKAIEYSGIMIDPKKRTDAKHLLLSVLAQTREQANIKDEDGNLPLHIAARAPFLNDVTLGEKLAFPSKDCTFIDGLVEANQEAAHTLDGEGELLFHILARNGAKWKQGVMTSLQVNPNPLKGIQVEPELMPRVLARAGEDLG
;
A
#
# COMPACT_ATOMS: atom_id res chain seq x y z
N SER A 1 -1.23 -37.52 16.91
CA SER A 1 -0.53 -36.23 16.77
C SER A 1 -1.04 -35.55 15.51
N GLY A 2 -1.92 -34.56 15.64
CA GLY A 2 -2.32 -33.74 14.49
C GLY A 2 -1.16 -32.83 14.13
N GLY A 3 -0.58 -32.99 12.94
CA GLY A 3 0.48 -32.10 12.46
C GLY A 3 -0.02 -30.65 12.39
N SER A 4 0.90 -29.70 12.49
CA SER A 4 0.57 -28.28 12.33
C SER A 4 -0.04 -28.03 10.93
N ARG A 5 -0.86 -26.97 10.78
CA ARG A 5 -1.47 -26.66 9.47
C ARG A 5 -0.40 -26.48 8.40
N GLU A 6 0.73 -25.88 8.77
CA GLU A 6 1.92 -25.69 7.96
C GLU A 6 2.56 -27.02 7.53
N GLU A 7 2.66 -28.01 8.42
CA GLU A 7 3.18 -29.34 8.07
C GLU A 7 2.29 -30.05 7.04
N ILE A 8 0.97 -29.96 7.22
CA ILE A 8 0.00 -30.56 6.28
C ILE A 8 0.12 -29.90 4.91
N VAL A 9 0.11 -28.56 4.86
CA VAL A 9 0.29 -27.82 3.60
C VAL A 9 1.65 -28.14 2.99
N GLY A 10 2.72 -28.21 3.78
CA GLY A 10 4.06 -28.55 3.30
C GLY A 10 4.13 -29.93 2.67
N ALA A 11 3.48 -30.92 3.27
CA ALA A 11 3.39 -32.28 2.72
C ALA A 11 2.56 -32.33 1.42
N LEU A 12 1.50 -31.54 1.32
CA LEU A 12 0.66 -31.46 0.10
C LEU A 12 1.35 -30.73 -1.05
N LEU A 13 2.23 -29.77 -0.74
CA LEU A 13 2.99 -29.02 -1.73
C LEU A 13 4.32 -29.66 -2.11
N ALA A 14 4.66 -30.81 -1.51
CA ALA A 14 5.90 -31.50 -1.82
C ALA A 14 5.95 -31.88 -3.31
N PRO A 15 7.14 -31.87 -3.94
CA PRO A 15 7.29 -32.17 -5.37
C PRO A 15 6.69 -33.52 -5.78
N GLN A 16 6.58 -34.43 -4.82
CA GLN A 16 6.16 -35.83 -4.99
C GLN A 16 4.64 -36.00 -4.94
N THR A 17 3.91 -35.01 -4.39
CA THR A 17 2.45 -35.01 -4.20
C THR A 17 1.74 -33.99 -5.10
N GLY A 18 2.46 -33.00 -5.64
CA GLY A 18 2.02 -32.20 -6.78
C GLY A 18 1.94 -30.69 -6.50
N TRP A 19 2.95 -29.95 -6.97
CA TRP A 19 3.00 -28.47 -6.93
C TRP A 19 1.77 -27.78 -7.56
N LYS A 20 1.05 -28.48 -8.45
CA LYS A 20 -0.20 -28.00 -9.06
C LYS A 20 -1.34 -27.80 -8.07
N ALA A 21 -1.25 -28.33 -6.85
CA ALA A 21 -2.25 -28.10 -5.82
C ALA A 21 -2.42 -26.61 -5.47
N CYS A 22 -1.36 -25.79 -5.58
CA CYS A 22 -1.41 -24.34 -5.35
C CYS A 22 -2.33 -23.58 -6.30
N SER A 23 -2.55 -24.09 -7.51
CA SER A 23 -3.35 -23.44 -8.56
C SER A 23 -4.74 -24.06 -8.73
N LEU A 24 -5.08 -25.09 -7.93
CA LEU A 24 -6.43 -25.64 -7.91
C LEU A 24 -7.40 -24.59 -7.39
N LYS A 25 -8.46 -24.35 -8.16
CA LYS A 25 -9.53 -23.44 -7.79
C LYS A 25 -10.69 -24.21 -7.16
N ASP A 26 -11.28 -23.64 -6.12
CA ASP A 26 -12.51 -24.15 -5.54
C ASP A 26 -13.75 -23.77 -6.38
N LYS A 27 -14.95 -23.96 -5.82
CA LYS A 27 -16.21 -23.63 -6.49
C LYS A 27 -16.38 -22.13 -6.74
N GLU A 28 -15.71 -21.27 -6.01
CA GLU A 28 -15.72 -19.82 -6.19
C GLU A 28 -14.57 -19.33 -7.07
N GLY A 29 -13.79 -20.24 -7.65
CA GLY A 29 -12.61 -19.87 -8.43
C GLY A 29 -11.39 -19.54 -7.57
N GLN A 30 -11.47 -19.73 -6.25
CA GLN A 30 -10.43 -19.34 -5.31
C GLN A 30 -9.35 -20.42 -5.22
N THR A 31 -8.10 -19.99 -5.37
CA THR A 31 -6.92 -20.82 -5.08
C THR A 31 -6.66 -20.92 -3.57
N PRO A 32 -5.86 -21.88 -3.09
CA PRO A 32 -5.40 -21.90 -1.70
C PRO A 32 -4.80 -20.58 -1.22
N LEU A 33 -4.19 -19.78 -2.10
CA LEU A 33 -3.67 -18.47 -1.74
C LEU A 33 -4.79 -17.44 -1.47
N HIS A 34 -5.91 -17.49 -2.19
CA HIS A 34 -7.10 -16.68 -1.87
C HIS A 34 -7.66 -17.03 -0.49
N ALA A 35 -7.75 -18.32 -0.18
CA ALA A 35 -8.21 -18.77 1.13
C ALA A 35 -7.26 -18.33 2.26
N ALA A 36 -5.95 -18.38 2.03
CA ALA A 36 -4.97 -17.86 2.99
C ALA A 36 -5.06 -16.33 3.13
N ALA A 37 -5.28 -15.61 2.03
CA ALA A 37 -5.44 -14.15 2.01
C ALA A 37 -6.69 -13.68 2.76
N SER A 38 -7.82 -14.38 2.60
CA SER A 38 -9.08 -14.06 3.30
C SER A 38 -8.96 -14.33 4.81
N GLN A 39 -8.10 -15.25 5.20
CA GLN A 39 -7.79 -15.61 6.58
C GLN A 39 -6.68 -14.72 7.16
N MET A 40 -6.83 -13.40 7.01
CA MET A 40 -5.81 -12.40 7.30
C MET A 40 -5.21 -12.49 8.71
N PHE A 41 -5.94 -12.98 9.72
CA PHE A 41 -5.43 -13.12 11.09
C PHE A 41 -4.93 -14.54 11.41
N SER A 42 -5.45 -15.58 10.75
CA SER A 42 -5.15 -16.98 11.04
C SER A 42 -4.12 -17.63 10.12
N ALA A 43 -3.93 -17.12 8.91
CA ALA A 43 -2.88 -17.61 8.01
C ALA A 43 -1.51 -17.07 8.44
N SER A 44 -0.50 -17.93 8.56
CA SER A 44 0.87 -17.51 8.88
C SER A 44 1.59 -16.96 7.65
N SER A 45 2.53 -16.04 7.84
CA SER A 45 3.43 -15.57 6.76
C SER A 45 4.23 -16.72 6.15
N GLN A 46 4.54 -17.74 6.96
CA GLN A 46 5.17 -18.98 6.52
C GLN A 46 4.30 -19.74 5.51
N MET A 47 3.00 -19.87 5.78
CA MET A 47 2.06 -20.54 4.87
C MET A 47 1.93 -19.80 3.53
N LEU A 48 1.80 -18.47 3.56
CA LEU A 48 1.81 -17.65 2.35
C LEU A 48 3.12 -17.84 1.57
N GLY A 49 4.25 -17.79 2.27
CA GLY A 49 5.56 -18.02 1.67
C GLY A 49 5.72 -19.40 1.06
N MET A 50 5.13 -20.44 1.65
CA MET A 50 5.15 -21.79 1.07
C MET A 50 4.34 -21.86 -0.22
N LEU A 51 3.10 -21.36 -0.21
CA LEU A 51 2.23 -21.34 -1.40
C LEU A 51 2.89 -20.60 -2.56
N LEU A 52 3.46 -19.43 -2.27
CA LEU A 52 4.13 -18.58 -3.26
C LEU A 52 5.48 -19.14 -3.74
N ARG A 53 6.21 -19.89 -2.89
CA ARG A 53 7.43 -20.58 -3.35
C ARG A 53 7.12 -21.78 -4.25
N SER A 54 6.00 -22.44 -4.02
CA SER A 54 5.58 -23.59 -4.83
C SER A 54 5.13 -23.17 -6.23
N ASP A 55 4.35 -22.10 -6.33
CA ASP A 55 3.99 -21.49 -7.60
C ASP A 55 3.74 -19.99 -7.39
N PRO A 56 4.68 -19.12 -7.78
CA PRO A 56 4.50 -17.67 -7.63
C PRO A 56 3.31 -17.15 -8.44
N SER A 57 3.03 -17.71 -9.64
CA SER A 57 2.04 -17.18 -10.58
C SER A 57 0.61 -17.13 -10.02
N VAL A 58 0.33 -17.94 -8.99
CA VAL A 58 -0.97 -17.97 -8.31
C VAL A 58 -1.35 -16.66 -7.64
N VAL A 59 -0.38 -15.76 -7.42
CA VAL A 59 -0.62 -14.41 -6.90
C VAL A 59 -1.41 -13.52 -7.88
N LEU A 60 -1.40 -13.86 -9.17
CA LEU A 60 -2.10 -13.14 -10.24
C LEU A 60 -3.38 -13.84 -10.70
N MET A 61 -3.69 -15.02 -10.16
CA MET A 61 -4.90 -15.75 -10.57
C MET A 61 -6.14 -15.08 -9.96
N GLU A 62 -7.15 -14.81 -10.77
CA GLU A 62 -8.41 -14.24 -10.30
C GLU A 62 -9.42 -15.32 -9.90
N ASP A 63 -10.24 -15.05 -8.90
CA ASP A 63 -11.43 -15.83 -8.58
C ASP A 63 -12.62 -15.52 -9.52
N LYS A 64 -13.81 -16.05 -9.24
CA LYS A 64 -15.00 -15.79 -10.08
C LYS A 64 -15.48 -14.34 -10.05
N CYS A 65 -15.09 -13.57 -9.03
CA CYS A 65 -15.39 -12.15 -8.90
C CYS A 65 -14.34 -11.27 -9.59
N GLY A 66 -13.29 -11.86 -10.17
CA GLY A 66 -12.15 -11.10 -10.71
C GLY A 66 -11.13 -10.71 -9.65
N ASP A 67 -11.28 -11.18 -8.40
CA ASP A 67 -10.37 -10.80 -7.32
C ASP A 67 -9.13 -11.67 -7.33
N THR A 68 -7.95 -11.06 -7.29
CA THR A 68 -6.69 -11.77 -7.00
C THR A 68 -6.57 -12.06 -5.50
N PRO A 69 -5.66 -12.96 -5.08
CA PRO A 69 -5.40 -13.17 -3.64
C PRO A 69 -5.01 -11.89 -2.92
N PHE A 70 -4.25 -11.01 -3.58
CA PHE A 70 -3.88 -9.72 -2.99
C PHE A 70 -5.08 -8.78 -2.86
N ALA A 71 -5.99 -8.77 -3.84
CA ALA A 71 -7.25 -8.03 -3.75
C ALA A 71 -8.08 -8.48 -2.54
N ILE A 72 -8.22 -9.80 -2.34
CA ILE A 72 -8.91 -10.37 -1.17
C ILE A 72 -8.23 -9.95 0.14
N PHE A 73 -6.90 -9.99 0.20
CA PHE A 73 -6.13 -9.53 1.35
C PHE A 73 -6.43 -8.06 1.67
N CYS A 74 -6.42 -7.19 0.66
CA CYS A 74 -6.74 -5.76 0.79
C CYS A 74 -8.21 -5.53 1.22
N LYS A 75 -9.17 -6.28 0.69
CA LYS A 75 -10.58 -6.24 1.13
C LYS A 75 -10.72 -6.65 2.60
N GLY A 76 -9.97 -7.67 3.03
CA GLY A 76 -9.87 -8.09 4.43
C GLY A 76 -9.36 -6.96 5.34
N LEU A 77 -8.32 -6.24 4.89
CA LEU A 77 -7.80 -5.07 5.60
C LEU A 77 -8.83 -3.94 5.74
N ARG A 78 -9.52 -3.59 4.65
CA ARG A 78 -10.58 -2.57 4.66
C ARG A 78 -11.68 -2.94 5.67
N ARG A 79 -12.14 -4.20 5.68
CA ARG A 79 -13.15 -4.69 6.63
C ARG A 79 -12.67 -4.64 8.08
N ALA A 80 -11.46 -5.10 8.36
CA ALA A 80 -10.88 -5.05 9.70
C ALA A 80 -10.76 -3.61 10.22
N ARG A 81 -10.46 -2.66 9.32
CA ARG A 81 -10.45 -1.22 9.65
C ARG A 81 -11.82 -0.68 9.99
N MET A 82 -12.84 -0.97 9.18
CA MET A 82 -14.21 -0.50 9.46
C MET A 82 -14.66 -0.99 10.84
N GLN A 83 -14.43 -2.28 11.14
CA GLN A 83 -14.73 -2.85 12.46
C GLN A 83 -13.93 -2.19 13.60
N ALA A 84 -12.65 -1.87 13.36
CA ALA A 84 -11.82 -1.17 14.33
C ALA A 84 -12.31 0.27 14.58
N ASN A 85 -12.72 0.99 13.54
CA ASN A 85 -13.27 2.34 13.65
C ASN A 85 -14.60 2.34 14.43
N ASP A 86 -15.50 1.40 14.12
CA ASP A 86 -16.77 1.24 14.84
C ASP A 86 -16.52 0.95 16.32
N ALA A 87 -15.58 0.05 16.62
CA ALA A 87 -15.17 -0.25 17.99
C ALA A 87 -14.54 0.96 18.69
N ALA A 88 -13.78 1.78 17.97
CA ALA A 88 -13.16 2.98 18.51
C ALA A 88 -14.20 4.06 18.85
N LEU A 89 -15.21 4.23 18.01
CA LEU A 89 -16.32 5.15 18.24
C LEU A 89 -17.11 4.75 19.50
N ILE A 90 -17.31 3.44 19.70
CA ILE A 90 -18.03 2.90 20.87
C ILE A 90 -17.19 3.02 22.15
N THR A 91 -15.90 2.72 22.09
CA THR A 91 -15.04 2.62 23.28
C THR A 91 -14.28 3.90 23.63
N GLY A 92 -14.30 4.90 22.74
CA GLY A 92 -13.49 6.12 22.86
C GLY A 92 -11.98 5.87 22.77
N LYS A 93 -11.56 4.66 22.39
CA LYS A 93 -10.14 4.27 22.26
C LYS A 93 -9.87 3.81 20.84
N PRO A 94 -8.78 4.24 20.19
CA PRO A 94 -8.44 3.75 18.87
C PRO A 94 -8.21 2.24 18.91
N ALA A 95 -9.08 1.47 18.24
CA ALA A 95 -8.84 0.05 18.06
C ALA A 95 -7.72 -0.10 17.04
N MET A 96 -6.57 -0.59 17.48
CA MET A 96 -5.44 -0.83 16.57
C MET A 96 -5.54 -2.25 16.03
N ILE A 97 -5.53 -2.38 14.70
CA ILE A 97 -5.28 -3.67 14.04
C ILE A 97 -3.88 -4.15 14.50
N ASN A 98 -3.60 -5.46 14.58
CA ASN A 98 -2.22 -5.90 14.82
C ASN A 98 -1.39 -5.77 13.53
N CYS A 99 -0.81 -4.59 13.38
CA CYS A 99 -0.14 -4.07 12.20
C CYS A 99 1.07 -4.86 11.75
N THR A 100 1.77 -5.48 12.69
CA THR A 100 2.90 -6.37 12.44
C THR A 100 2.48 -7.55 11.58
N SER A 101 1.36 -8.17 11.95
CA SER A 101 0.87 -9.37 11.26
C SER A 101 0.38 -9.07 9.85
N VAL A 102 -0.06 -7.83 9.60
CA VAL A 102 -0.52 -7.38 8.28
C VAL A 102 0.66 -7.22 7.34
N LEU A 103 1.68 -6.45 7.72
CA LEU A 103 2.83 -6.22 6.84
C LEU A 103 3.62 -7.50 6.57
N GLU A 104 3.84 -8.33 7.59
CA GLU A 104 4.50 -9.63 7.43
C GLU A 104 3.79 -10.53 6.42
N LYS A 105 2.47 -10.38 6.27
CA LYS A 105 1.65 -11.12 5.31
C LYS A 105 1.59 -10.45 3.94
N ALA A 106 1.62 -9.12 3.87
CA ALA A 106 1.67 -8.36 2.62
C ALA A 106 3.00 -8.56 1.86
N VAL A 107 4.12 -8.61 2.59
CA VAL A 107 5.47 -8.72 2.01
C VAL A 107 5.61 -9.93 1.06
N PRO A 108 5.18 -11.16 1.42
CA PRO A 108 5.19 -12.29 0.49
C PRO A 108 4.44 -12.03 -0.82
N PHE A 109 3.23 -11.44 -0.78
CA PHE A 109 2.46 -11.15 -1.99
C PHE A 109 3.23 -10.22 -2.91
N VAL A 110 3.70 -9.09 -2.35
CA VAL A 110 4.49 -8.13 -3.11
C VAL A 110 5.69 -8.82 -3.70
N LYS A 111 6.55 -9.47 -2.90
CA LYS A 111 7.74 -10.18 -3.39
C LYS A 111 7.44 -11.18 -4.50
N ALA A 112 6.36 -11.95 -4.38
CA ALA A 112 5.99 -12.91 -5.42
C ALA A 112 5.60 -12.21 -6.73
N VAL A 113 4.76 -11.17 -6.67
CA VAL A 113 4.42 -10.33 -7.84
C VAL A 113 5.70 -9.78 -8.46
N MET A 114 6.62 -9.24 -7.64
CA MET A 114 7.89 -8.71 -8.12
C MET A 114 8.72 -9.78 -8.86
N CYS A 115 8.72 -11.04 -8.42
CA CYS A 115 9.46 -12.12 -9.05
C CYS A 115 8.88 -12.57 -10.41
N ILE A 116 7.55 -12.49 -10.59
CA ILE A 116 6.88 -13.01 -11.79
C ILE A 116 6.90 -12.00 -12.92
N SER A 117 6.98 -10.71 -12.61
CA SER A 117 6.79 -9.67 -13.61
C SER A 117 7.64 -8.44 -13.34
N PRO A 118 8.94 -8.49 -13.66
CA PRO A 118 9.84 -7.33 -13.59
C PRO A 118 9.47 -6.16 -14.53
N GLY A 119 8.39 -6.27 -15.34
CA GLY A 119 8.05 -5.31 -16.40
C GLY A 119 6.56 -5.12 -16.70
N LEU A 120 5.68 -5.32 -15.72
CA LEU A 120 4.22 -5.21 -15.88
C LEU A 120 3.69 -3.77 -16.05
N SER A 121 4.56 -2.76 -16.18
CA SER A 121 4.17 -1.35 -16.31
C SER A 121 3.51 -0.97 -17.66
N SER A 122 3.28 -1.91 -18.57
CA SER A 122 2.83 -1.61 -19.95
C SER A 122 1.61 -2.40 -20.46
N SER A 123 1.05 -3.35 -19.69
CA SER A 123 -0.18 -4.01 -20.13
C SER A 123 -1.39 -3.13 -19.81
N LYS A 124 -1.83 -2.34 -20.79
CA LYS A 124 -3.17 -1.73 -20.78
C LYS A 124 -4.18 -2.85 -20.51
N GLY A 125 -4.94 -2.76 -19.41
CA GLY A 125 -6.05 -3.66 -19.13
C GLY A 125 -6.98 -3.78 -20.35
N HIS A 126 -7.53 -4.97 -20.56
CA HIS A 126 -8.55 -5.19 -21.60
C HIS A 126 -9.80 -4.35 -21.26
N PRO A 127 -10.16 -3.32 -22.04
CA PRO A 127 -11.39 -2.59 -21.79
C PRO A 127 -12.55 -3.45 -22.31
N GLY A 128 -13.46 -3.86 -21.42
CA GLY A 128 -14.80 -4.31 -21.83
C GLY A 128 -15.23 -5.73 -21.44
N ARG A 129 -14.95 -6.20 -20.21
CA ARG A 129 -15.74 -7.32 -19.67
C ARG A 129 -16.99 -6.78 -18.96
N PRO A 130 -18.20 -7.16 -19.39
CA PRO A 130 -19.42 -6.75 -18.70
C PRO A 130 -19.53 -7.46 -17.34
N LEU A 131 -19.89 -6.67 -16.31
CA LEU A 131 -20.19 -7.07 -14.95
C LEU A 131 -21.00 -8.37 -14.90
N SER A 132 -20.40 -9.46 -14.41
CA SER A 132 -21.15 -10.64 -14.01
C SER A 132 -21.69 -10.44 -12.60
N LYS A 133 -23.03 -10.46 -12.50
CA LYS A 133 -23.90 -10.42 -11.31
C LYS A 133 -23.41 -11.24 -10.11
N CYS A 134 -22.41 -10.80 -9.37
CA CYS A 134 -22.21 -11.24 -7.99
C CYS A 134 -22.79 -10.13 -7.10
N GLY A 135 -23.96 -10.41 -6.53
CA GLY A 135 -24.66 -9.45 -5.68
C GLY A 135 -23.93 -9.25 -4.36
N SER A 136 -23.94 -7.99 -3.91
CA SER A 136 -23.48 -7.44 -2.62
C SER A 136 -22.01 -6.98 -2.57
N PHE A 137 -21.90 -5.67 -2.34
CA PHE A 137 -20.72 -4.78 -2.34
C PHE A 137 -20.29 -4.31 -3.73
N ASP A 138 -20.85 -3.16 -4.14
CA ASP A 138 -20.32 -2.32 -5.21
C ASP A 138 -18.88 -1.93 -4.84
N ILE A 139 -17.90 -2.64 -5.41
CA ILE A 139 -16.49 -2.26 -5.38
C ILE A 139 -16.04 -2.26 -6.83
N GLU A 140 -15.99 -1.06 -7.41
CA GLU A 140 -15.53 -0.78 -8.78
C GLU A 140 -14.00 -0.79 -8.91
N ASP A 141 -13.27 -1.46 -8.00
CA ASP A 141 -11.81 -1.55 -8.03
C ASP A 141 -11.41 -2.67 -9.00
N GLU A 142 -11.67 -2.45 -10.30
CA GLU A 142 -11.45 -3.41 -11.40
C GLU A 142 -9.99 -3.84 -11.56
N ASN A 143 -9.03 -3.30 -10.81
CA ASN A 143 -7.65 -3.73 -10.91
C ASN A 143 -6.82 -3.47 -9.64
N ALA A 144 -7.04 -4.27 -8.60
CA ALA A 144 -6.29 -4.19 -7.33
C ALA A 144 -4.76 -4.18 -7.48
N TRP A 145 -4.23 -4.70 -8.59
CA TRP A 145 -2.82 -4.63 -8.97
C TRP A 145 -2.40 -3.23 -9.45
N GLU A 146 -3.20 -2.55 -10.28
CA GLU A 146 -2.89 -1.20 -10.79
C GLU A 146 -2.82 -0.19 -9.65
N ASN A 147 -3.47 -0.48 -8.52
CA ASN A 147 -3.45 0.32 -7.30
C ASN A 147 -2.58 -0.28 -6.19
N MET A 148 -1.61 -1.17 -6.50
CA MET A 148 -0.78 -1.83 -5.48
C MET A 148 -0.02 -0.82 -4.61
N LEU A 149 0.48 0.26 -5.21
CA LEU A 149 1.14 1.34 -4.47
C LEU A 149 0.17 2.02 -3.48
N HIS A 150 -1.05 2.41 -3.90
CA HIS A 150 -2.07 2.96 -2.99
C HIS A 150 -2.40 2.01 -1.88
N HIS A 151 -2.68 0.74 -2.20
CA HIS A 151 -3.06 -0.26 -1.23
C HIS A 151 -1.96 -0.50 -0.21
N THR A 152 -0.70 -0.49 -0.64
CA THR A 152 0.45 -0.64 0.26
C THR A 152 0.58 0.58 1.17
N ILE A 153 0.49 1.80 0.63
CA ILE A 153 0.58 3.04 1.41
C ILE A 153 -0.59 3.13 2.41
N LYS A 154 -1.83 2.89 1.94
CA LYS A 154 -3.04 2.83 2.79
C LYS A 154 -2.91 1.77 3.89
N ALA A 155 -2.45 0.56 3.55
CA ALA A 155 -2.24 -0.49 4.54
C ALA A 155 -1.24 -0.06 5.62
N ILE A 156 -0.15 0.60 5.23
CA ILE A 156 0.87 1.09 6.17
C ILE A 156 0.33 2.27 6.99
N GLU A 157 -0.37 3.23 6.38
CA GLU A 157 -1.06 4.33 7.05
C GLU A 157 -2.02 3.82 8.13
N TYR A 158 -2.90 2.88 7.76
CA TYR A 158 -3.91 2.32 8.68
C TYR A 158 -3.31 1.44 9.75
N SER A 159 -2.13 0.91 9.49
CA SER A 159 -1.43 0.07 10.44
C SER A 159 -0.68 0.88 11.50
N GLY A 160 -0.82 2.21 11.60
CA GLY A 160 -0.37 2.97 12.77
C GLY A 160 1.01 2.54 13.32
N ILE A 161 1.99 2.25 12.45
CA ILE A 161 3.34 1.68 12.76
C ILE A 161 4.20 2.66 13.59
N MET A 162 3.55 3.64 14.19
CA MET A 162 4.06 4.72 15.01
C MET A 162 4.89 4.23 16.20
N ILE A 163 4.74 2.99 16.67
CA ILE A 163 5.27 2.57 17.98
C ILE A 163 6.56 1.72 17.91
N ASP A 164 6.83 0.96 16.83
CA ASP A 164 7.98 0.03 16.81
C ASP A 164 9.02 0.38 15.74
N PRO A 165 10.24 0.81 16.14
CA PRO A 165 11.33 1.17 15.22
C PRO A 165 11.75 0.05 14.26
N LYS A 166 11.72 -1.22 14.71
CA LYS A 166 12.11 -2.35 13.85
C LYS A 166 11.10 -2.52 12.70
N LYS A 167 9.81 -2.34 12.99
CA LYS A 167 8.72 -2.47 12.00
C LYS A 167 8.72 -1.32 10.99
N ARG A 168 9.20 -0.13 11.37
CA ARG A 168 9.41 0.98 10.43
C ARG A 168 10.40 0.61 9.32
N THR A 169 11.45 -0.15 9.65
CA THR A 169 12.45 -0.60 8.67
C THR A 169 11.87 -1.57 7.64
N ASP A 170 11.04 -2.53 8.07
CA ASP A 170 10.41 -3.49 7.15
C ASP A 170 9.37 -2.81 6.25
N ALA A 171 8.55 -1.91 6.81
CA ALA A 171 7.60 -1.10 6.06
C ALA A 171 8.30 -0.20 5.02
N LYS A 172 9.41 0.44 5.42
CA LYS A 172 10.29 1.18 4.53
C LYS A 172 10.75 0.28 3.38
N HIS A 173 11.38 -0.85 3.66
CA HIS A 173 11.86 -1.75 2.60
C HIS A 173 10.75 -2.21 1.64
N LEU A 174 9.55 -2.46 2.15
CA LEU A 174 8.39 -2.80 1.33
C LEU A 174 8.01 -1.64 0.39
N LEU A 175 7.82 -0.44 0.92
CA LEU A 175 7.48 0.75 0.14
C LEU A 175 8.51 1.09 -0.92
N LEU A 176 9.79 1.01 -0.56
CA LEU A 176 10.90 1.18 -1.48
C LEU A 176 10.84 0.18 -2.63
N SER A 177 10.55 -1.08 -2.31
CA SER A 177 10.46 -2.16 -3.31
C SER A 177 9.25 -1.98 -4.24
N VAL A 178 8.11 -1.57 -3.69
CA VAL A 178 6.90 -1.29 -4.48
C VAL A 178 7.14 -0.08 -5.38
N LEU A 179 7.56 1.05 -4.83
CA LEU A 179 7.80 2.28 -5.60
C LEU A 179 8.80 2.08 -6.75
N ALA A 180 9.88 1.33 -6.51
CA ALA A 180 10.89 1.05 -7.53
C ALA A 180 10.35 0.30 -8.76
N GLN A 181 9.28 -0.48 -8.58
CA GLN A 181 8.71 -1.30 -9.65
C GLN A 181 7.37 -0.81 -10.19
N THR A 182 6.70 0.06 -9.44
CA THR A 182 5.40 0.63 -9.81
C THR A 182 5.47 2.15 -9.88
N ARG A 183 6.55 2.68 -10.46
CA ARG A 183 6.77 4.13 -10.58
C ARG A 183 5.62 4.78 -11.35
N GLU A 184 5.07 4.07 -12.33
CA GLU A 184 3.95 4.50 -13.17
C GLU A 184 2.63 4.61 -12.36
N GLN A 185 2.46 3.78 -11.32
CA GLN A 185 1.29 3.83 -10.44
C GLN A 185 1.23 5.10 -9.59
N ALA A 186 2.33 5.86 -9.50
CA ALA A 186 2.35 7.18 -8.85
C ALA A 186 1.37 8.19 -9.49
N ASN A 187 0.85 7.90 -10.69
CA ASN A 187 -0.11 8.74 -11.42
C ASN A 187 -1.57 8.31 -11.27
N ILE A 188 -1.84 7.15 -10.68
CA ILE A 188 -3.20 6.61 -10.62
C ILE A 188 -3.92 7.27 -9.43
N LYS A 189 -5.18 7.64 -9.61
CA LYS A 189 -6.01 8.15 -8.51
C LYS A 189 -6.81 6.99 -7.92
N ASP A 190 -6.97 6.98 -6.60
CA ASP A 190 -7.94 6.08 -5.98
C ASP A 190 -9.39 6.57 -6.22
N GLU A 191 -10.34 5.81 -5.69
CA GLU A 191 -11.79 6.11 -5.74
C GLU A 191 -12.12 7.49 -5.15
N ASP A 192 -11.30 7.99 -4.22
CA ASP A 192 -11.45 9.29 -3.58
C ASP A 192 -10.72 10.42 -4.36
N GLY A 193 -10.12 10.13 -5.51
CA GLY A 193 -9.37 11.10 -6.31
C GLY A 193 -7.95 11.39 -5.81
N ASN A 194 -7.43 10.61 -4.86
CA ASN A 194 -6.12 10.78 -4.25
C ASN A 194 -5.03 10.02 -5.03
N LEU A 195 -3.92 10.70 -5.29
CA LEU A 195 -2.69 10.07 -5.77
C LEU A 195 -1.96 9.38 -4.60
N PRO A 196 -1.07 8.41 -4.86
CA PRO A 196 -0.21 7.81 -3.82
C PRO A 196 0.52 8.84 -2.99
N LEU A 197 0.93 9.94 -3.63
CA LEU A 197 1.62 11.06 -3.02
C LEU A 197 0.76 11.78 -1.96
N HIS A 198 -0.54 11.94 -2.21
CA HIS A 198 -1.46 12.56 -1.23
C HIS A 198 -1.61 11.67 0.00
N ILE A 199 -1.80 10.37 -0.20
CA ILE A 199 -1.96 9.39 0.89
C ILE A 199 -0.66 9.30 1.69
N ALA A 200 0.50 9.28 1.02
CA ALA A 200 1.79 9.26 1.70
C ALA A 200 2.01 10.50 2.57
N ALA A 201 1.66 11.69 2.05
CA ALA A 201 1.80 12.94 2.79
C ALA A 201 0.89 13.04 4.02
N ARG A 202 -0.26 12.34 4.01
CA ARG A 202 -1.17 12.21 5.16
C ARG A 202 -0.62 11.31 6.27
N ALA A 203 0.40 10.51 5.99
CA ALA A 203 1.01 9.58 6.93
C ALA A 203 2.32 10.16 7.48
N PRO A 204 2.33 10.79 8.68
CA PRO A 204 3.49 11.56 9.16
C PRO A 204 4.78 10.75 9.24
N PHE A 205 4.69 9.45 9.53
CA PHE A 205 5.86 8.58 9.59
C PHE A 205 6.50 8.32 8.22
N LEU A 206 5.75 8.40 7.12
CA LEU A 206 6.28 8.27 5.76
C LEU A 206 7.10 9.48 5.34
N ASN A 207 6.78 10.65 5.88
CA ASN A 207 7.52 11.88 5.65
C ASN A 207 8.97 11.77 6.19
N ASP A 208 9.19 10.90 7.19
CA ASP A 208 10.51 10.59 7.78
C ASP A 208 11.24 9.39 7.14
N VAL A 209 10.60 8.65 6.22
CA VAL A 209 11.21 7.48 5.60
C VAL A 209 12.23 7.94 4.56
N THR A 210 13.52 7.92 4.90
CA THR A 210 14.60 8.15 3.92
C THR A 210 14.71 6.98 2.96
N LEU A 211 14.97 7.19 1.67
CA LEU A 211 15.10 6.11 0.67
C LEU A 211 16.46 5.40 0.78
N GLY A 212 17.50 6.12 1.22
CA GLY A 212 18.87 5.62 1.32
C GLY A 212 19.50 5.30 -0.04
N GLU A 213 20.79 4.92 -0.05
CA GLU A 213 21.60 4.75 -1.27
C GLU A 213 21.16 3.61 -2.21
N LYS A 214 20.30 2.69 -1.76
CA LYS A 214 20.01 1.44 -2.49
C LYS A 214 19.08 1.61 -3.68
N LEU A 215 18.26 2.65 -3.68
CA LEU A 215 17.50 3.04 -4.84
C LEU A 215 18.31 4.14 -5.52
N ALA A 216 18.40 4.14 -6.84
CA ALA A 216 19.24 5.02 -7.65
C ALA A 216 18.79 6.51 -7.61
N PHE A 217 18.52 7.04 -6.42
CA PHE A 217 18.15 8.42 -6.17
C PHE A 217 19.40 9.28 -6.04
N PRO A 218 19.32 10.54 -6.49
CA PRO A 218 20.48 11.43 -6.59
C PRO A 218 21.05 11.88 -5.24
N SER A 219 20.33 11.72 -4.12
CA SER A 219 20.77 12.15 -2.79
C SER A 219 20.48 11.10 -1.70
N LYS A 220 21.40 10.98 -0.73
CA LYS A 220 21.24 10.14 0.46
C LYS A 220 20.11 10.62 1.38
N ASP A 221 19.74 11.89 1.26
CA ASP A 221 18.75 12.56 2.09
C ASP A 221 17.35 12.59 1.47
N CYS A 222 17.14 11.93 0.32
CA CYS A 222 15.81 11.84 -0.28
C CYS A 222 14.86 11.03 0.61
N THR A 223 13.71 11.62 0.91
CA THR A 223 12.58 11.01 1.61
C THR A 223 11.68 10.22 0.66
N PHE A 224 10.79 9.40 1.21
CA PHE A 224 9.82 8.65 0.42
C PHE A 224 8.89 9.57 -0.38
N ILE A 225 8.54 10.72 0.20
CA ILE A 225 7.80 11.78 -0.50
C ILE A 225 8.60 12.30 -1.70
N ASP A 226 9.91 12.54 -1.54
CA ASP A 226 10.76 12.99 -2.65
C ASP A 226 10.80 11.95 -3.78
N GLY A 227 10.89 10.67 -3.43
CA GLY A 227 10.85 9.58 -4.41
C GLY A 227 9.51 9.52 -5.18
N LEU A 228 8.39 9.78 -4.50
CA LEU A 228 7.06 9.86 -5.13
C LEU A 228 6.90 11.11 -6.00
N VAL A 229 7.42 12.26 -5.57
CA VAL A 229 7.43 13.50 -6.39
C VAL A 229 8.32 13.31 -7.62
N GLU A 230 9.47 12.66 -7.49
CA GLU A 230 10.32 12.35 -8.64
C GLU A 230 9.66 11.34 -9.59
N ALA A 231 8.88 10.40 -9.04
CA ALA A 231 8.09 9.47 -9.82
C ALA A 231 6.98 10.17 -10.62
N ASN A 232 6.38 11.21 -10.04
CA ASN A 232 5.31 12.00 -10.65
C ASN A 232 5.34 13.45 -10.14
N GLN A 233 5.98 14.35 -10.90
CA GLN A 233 6.06 15.77 -10.54
C GLN A 233 4.71 16.48 -10.66
N GLU A 234 3.87 16.05 -11.61
CA GLU A 234 2.52 16.60 -11.81
C GLU A 234 1.60 16.32 -10.61
N ALA A 235 1.88 15.27 -9.82
CA ALA A 235 1.16 15.01 -8.58
C ALA A 235 1.23 16.18 -7.59
N ALA A 236 2.36 16.90 -7.53
CA ALA A 236 2.51 18.05 -6.63
C ALA A 236 1.66 19.27 -7.06
N HIS A 237 1.20 19.28 -8.32
CA HIS A 237 0.30 20.28 -8.88
C HIS A 237 -1.17 19.85 -8.87
N THR A 238 -1.42 18.57 -8.61
CA THR A 238 -2.74 17.98 -8.66
C THR A 238 -3.43 18.14 -7.31
N LEU A 239 -4.71 18.55 -7.33
CA LEU A 239 -5.54 18.54 -6.12
C LEU A 239 -5.97 17.11 -5.80
N ASP A 240 -5.97 16.80 -4.51
CA ASP A 240 -6.53 15.58 -3.97
C ASP A 240 -8.08 15.62 -3.97
N GLY A 241 -8.72 14.59 -3.41
CA GLY A 241 -10.19 14.52 -3.33
C GLY A 241 -10.85 15.63 -2.52
N GLU A 242 -10.10 16.22 -1.59
CA GLU A 242 -10.56 17.30 -0.71
C GLU A 242 -10.22 18.69 -1.28
N GLY A 243 -9.68 18.76 -2.49
CA GLY A 243 -9.27 20.01 -3.12
C GLY A 243 -7.95 20.56 -2.58
N GLU A 244 -7.06 19.68 -2.09
CA GLU A 244 -5.81 20.07 -1.45
C GLU A 244 -4.59 19.65 -2.27
N LEU A 245 -3.65 20.58 -2.45
CA LEU A 245 -2.30 20.24 -2.97
C LEU A 245 -1.46 19.51 -1.92
N LEU A 246 -0.45 18.78 -2.39
CA LEU A 246 0.59 18.15 -1.57
C LEU A 246 1.12 19.05 -0.44
N PHE A 247 1.46 20.30 -0.76
CA PHE A 247 1.98 21.26 0.21
C PHE A 247 1.02 21.47 1.41
N HIS A 248 -0.28 21.57 1.15
CA HIS A 248 -1.28 21.77 2.21
C HIS A 248 -1.34 20.57 3.15
N ILE A 249 -1.32 19.36 2.57
CA ILE A 249 -1.35 18.11 3.30
C ILE A 249 -0.12 17.99 4.21
N LEU A 250 1.08 18.25 3.68
CA LEU A 250 2.33 18.20 4.45
C LEU A 250 2.33 19.23 5.58
N ALA A 251 1.92 20.47 5.30
CA ALA A 251 1.87 21.55 6.27
C ALA A 251 0.89 21.26 7.41
N ARG A 252 -0.31 20.76 7.09
CA ARG A 252 -1.33 20.38 8.09
C ARG A 252 -0.86 19.26 8.99
N ASN A 253 -0.14 18.28 8.44
CA ASN A 253 0.40 17.15 9.17
C ASN A 253 1.72 17.47 9.92
N GLY A 254 2.16 18.73 9.91
CA GLY A 254 3.35 19.16 10.64
C GLY A 254 4.65 18.55 10.10
N ALA A 255 4.69 18.23 8.80
CA ALA A 255 5.91 17.78 8.15
C ALA A 255 7.00 18.85 8.29
N LYS A 256 8.22 18.40 8.56
CA LYS A 256 9.40 19.28 8.65
C LYS A 256 9.85 19.72 7.26
N TRP A 257 10.72 20.73 7.21
CA TRP A 257 11.15 21.34 5.96
C TRP A 257 11.79 20.34 5.00
N LYS A 258 12.65 19.46 5.54
CA LYS A 258 13.34 18.41 4.78
C LYS A 258 12.48 17.17 4.49
N GLN A 259 11.26 17.10 5.02
CA GLN A 259 10.38 15.94 4.88
C GLN A 259 9.41 16.10 3.70
N GLY A 260 9.94 16.43 2.52
CA GLY A 260 9.17 16.63 1.29
C GLY A 260 8.52 18.02 1.12
N VAL A 261 8.49 18.88 2.14
CA VAL A 261 7.96 20.25 2.04
C VAL A 261 8.77 21.08 1.05
N MET A 262 10.10 21.05 1.18
CA MET A 262 11.00 21.74 0.26
C MET A 262 10.82 21.26 -1.19
N THR A 263 10.76 19.94 -1.40
CA THR A 263 10.56 19.35 -2.73
C THR A 263 9.22 19.73 -3.34
N SER A 264 8.15 19.74 -2.52
CA SER A 264 6.82 20.21 -2.96
C SER A 264 6.86 21.67 -3.43
N LEU A 265 7.59 22.54 -2.73
CA LEU A 265 7.74 23.95 -3.10
C LEU A 265 8.64 24.17 -4.31
N GLN A 266 9.67 23.32 -4.49
CA GLN A 266 10.53 23.40 -5.67
C GLN A 266 9.78 23.02 -6.95
N VAL A 267 8.96 21.97 -6.87
CA VAL A 267 8.15 21.52 -8.01
C VAL A 267 6.99 22.47 -8.26
N ASN A 268 6.31 22.92 -7.21
CA ASN A 268 5.23 23.90 -7.28
C ASN A 268 5.56 25.15 -6.42
N PRO A 269 6.20 26.19 -6.98
CA PRO A 269 6.64 27.37 -6.23
C PRO A 269 5.50 28.30 -5.81
N ASN A 270 4.30 28.10 -6.33
CA ASN A 270 3.14 28.94 -6.03
C ASN A 270 1.97 28.10 -5.49
N PRO A 271 2.16 27.27 -4.45
CA PRO A 271 1.09 26.38 -3.98
C PRO A 271 -0.07 27.18 -3.34
N LEU A 272 0.17 28.46 -3.01
CA LEU A 272 -0.79 29.36 -2.40
C LEU A 272 -1.64 30.13 -3.43
N LYS A 273 -1.32 30.04 -4.74
CA LYS A 273 -1.98 30.86 -5.75
C LYS A 273 -3.32 30.26 -6.16
N GLY A 274 -4.41 30.86 -5.69
CA GLY A 274 -5.78 30.52 -6.08
C GLY A 274 -6.55 29.61 -5.13
N ILE A 275 -5.98 29.28 -3.96
CA ILE A 275 -6.64 28.46 -2.93
C ILE A 275 -6.78 29.30 -1.66
N GLN A 276 -7.92 29.19 -0.96
CA GLN A 276 -8.09 29.78 0.36
C GLN A 276 -7.24 29.00 1.36
N VAL A 277 -5.97 29.39 1.47
CA VAL A 277 -5.08 28.81 2.47
C VAL A 277 -5.54 29.31 3.84
N GLU A 278 -5.75 28.39 4.78
CA GLU A 278 -6.05 28.77 6.17
C GLU A 278 -4.96 29.75 6.65
N PRO A 279 -5.33 30.92 7.22
CA PRO A 279 -4.36 31.94 7.63
C PRO A 279 -3.27 31.43 8.59
N GLU A 280 -3.55 30.34 9.30
CA GLU A 280 -2.65 29.72 10.28
C GLU A 280 -1.60 28.79 9.66
N LEU A 281 -1.78 28.34 8.41
CA LEU A 281 -0.94 27.30 7.83
C LEU A 281 0.50 27.81 7.59
N MET A 282 0.64 29.02 7.06
CA MET A 282 1.96 29.61 6.76
C MET A 282 2.81 29.90 8.01
N PRO A 283 2.27 30.52 9.08
CA PRO A 283 3.00 30.67 10.33
C PRO A 283 3.53 29.33 10.89
N ARG A 284 2.75 28.24 10.80
CA ARG A 284 3.18 26.91 11.27
C ARG A 284 4.33 26.35 10.43
N VAL A 285 4.24 26.47 9.10
CA VAL A 285 5.31 26.03 8.19
C VAL A 285 6.60 26.80 8.45
N LEU A 286 6.51 28.13 8.59
CA LEU A 286 7.67 28.99 8.85
C LEU A 286 8.31 28.70 10.22
N ALA A 287 7.50 28.48 11.26
CA ALA A 287 8.01 28.09 12.57
C ALA A 287 8.81 26.78 12.49
N ARG A 288 8.30 25.79 11.75
CA ARG A 288 8.97 24.49 11.58
C ARG A 288 10.22 24.57 10.71
N ALA A 289 10.21 25.41 9.68
CA ALA A 289 11.39 25.69 8.87
C ALA A 289 12.50 26.32 9.73
N GLY A 290 12.14 27.18 10.69
CA GLY A 290 13.09 27.75 11.64
C GLY A 290 13.73 26.71 12.57
N GLU A 291 12.96 25.73 13.04
CA GLU A 291 13.49 24.63 13.87
C GLU A 291 14.53 23.76 13.15
N ASP A 292 14.37 23.54 11.83
CA ASP A 292 15.28 22.70 11.03
C ASP A 292 16.60 23.41 10.66
N LEU A 293 16.66 24.74 10.82
CA LEU A 293 17.82 25.57 10.49
C LEU A 293 18.72 25.89 11.70
N GLY A 294 18.26 25.60 12.92
CA GLY A 294 19.01 25.77 14.17
C GLY A 294 19.74 24.51 14.59
#